data_AF-A0A0W0S1I3-F1
#
_entry.id   AF-A0A0W0S1I3-F1
#
_cell.length_a   1.000
_cell.length_b   1.000
_cell.length_c   1.000
_cell.angle_alpha   90.00
_cell.angle_beta   90.00
_cell.angle_gamma   90.00
#
_symmetry.space_group_name_H-M   'P 1'
#
loop_
_entity.id
_entity.type
_entity.pdbx_description
1 polymer ?
#
loop_
_entity_poly.entity_id
_entity_poly.type
_entity_poly.pdbx_seq_one_letter_code
_entity_poly.pdbx_strand_id
1 'polypeptide(L)'
;MTDRNQFRLIDRSLHEAIMDGNRRQAQLIIEKHDGDVNSQDQYGASPALLAAKRNDFEMLQLLVEKGADVTLSDYMGFTAMQWAQENRNEKMADFIEEHSNPAQMRM
;
A
#
# COMPACT_ATOMS: atom_id res chain seq x y z
N MET A 1 -18.22 29.35 -8.66
CA MET A 1 -18.18 28.19 -9.58
C MET A 1 -17.18 27.21 -9.01
N THR A 2 -17.63 26.35 -8.08
CA THR A 2 -16.77 25.38 -7.41
C THR A 2 -16.54 24.23 -8.39
N ASP A 3 -15.28 24.02 -8.75
CA ASP A 3 -14.82 22.96 -9.63
C ASP A 3 -15.32 21.60 -9.11
N ARG A 4 -16.35 21.06 -9.79
CA ARG A 4 -17.03 19.79 -9.43
C ARG A 4 -16.09 18.58 -9.53
N ASN A 5 -14.88 18.74 -10.04
CA ASN A 5 -13.86 17.68 -10.11
C ASN A 5 -12.90 17.66 -8.90
N GLN A 6 -12.92 18.68 -8.03
CA GLN A 6 -12.08 18.71 -6.83
C GLN A 6 -12.69 17.87 -5.68
N PHE A 7 -14.02 17.74 -5.62
CA PHE A 7 -14.71 17.01 -4.55
C PHE A 7 -14.65 15.48 -4.68
N ARG A 8 -14.48 14.95 -5.90
CA ARG A 8 -14.42 13.49 -6.11
C ARG A 8 -13.07 12.86 -5.74
N LEU A 9 -12.04 13.69 -5.55
CA LEU A 9 -10.70 13.22 -5.20
C LEU A 9 -10.49 13.12 -3.69
N ILE A 10 -11.22 13.93 -2.89
CA ILE A 10 -11.10 14.00 -1.43
C ILE A 10 -11.91 12.92 -0.68
N ASP A 11 -12.97 12.38 -1.28
CA ASP A 11 -13.81 11.35 -0.63
C ASP A 11 -13.34 9.91 -0.92
N ARG A 12 -12.27 9.73 -1.72
CA ARG A 12 -11.81 8.41 -2.13
C ARG A 12 -10.65 7.93 -1.26
N SER A 13 -10.82 6.77 -0.62
CA SER A 13 -9.79 6.21 0.26
C SER A 13 -8.54 5.79 -0.52
N LEU A 14 -7.40 5.74 0.17
CA LEU A 14 -6.15 5.21 -0.38
C LEU A 14 -6.33 3.77 -0.86
N HIS A 15 -7.09 2.96 -0.11
CA HIS A 15 -7.42 1.57 -0.45
C HIS A 15 -8.13 1.46 -1.81
N GLU A 16 -9.15 2.28 -2.05
CA GLU A 16 -9.87 2.29 -3.33
C GLU A 16 -8.96 2.70 -4.49
N ALA A 17 -8.13 3.74 -4.31
CA ALA A 17 -7.22 4.19 -5.35
C ALA A 17 -6.20 3.11 -5.75
N ILE A 18 -5.69 2.35 -4.77
CA ILE A 18 -4.79 1.23 -5.02
C ILE A 18 -5.55 0.08 -5.71
N MET A 19 -6.74 -0.26 -5.24
CA MET A 19 -7.57 -1.33 -5.83
C MET A 19 -8.03 -1.04 -7.26
N ASP A 20 -8.27 0.22 -7.59
CA ASP A 20 -8.58 0.65 -8.97
C ASP A 20 -7.31 0.69 -9.86
N GLY A 21 -6.11 0.53 -9.29
CA GLY A 21 -4.83 0.72 -10.01
C GLY A 21 -4.58 2.18 -10.39
N ASN A 22 -5.26 3.13 -9.76
CA ASN A 22 -5.15 4.54 -10.05
C ASN A 22 -3.94 5.14 -9.33
N ARG A 23 -2.74 4.85 -9.86
CA ARG A 23 -1.46 5.25 -9.27
C ARG A 23 -1.36 6.76 -9.02
N ARG A 24 -1.87 7.58 -9.93
CA ARG A 24 -1.85 9.05 -9.78
C ARG A 24 -2.70 9.51 -8.61
N GLN A 25 -3.86 8.90 -8.40
CA GLN A 25 -4.73 9.24 -7.27
C GLN A 25 -4.14 8.75 -5.95
N ALA A 26 -3.60 7.52 -5.91
CA ALA A 26 -2.92 7.00 -4.72
C ALA A 26 -1.72 7.89 -4.33
N GLN A 27 -0.87 8.29 -5.27
CA GLN A 27 0.23 9.24 -5.04
C GLN A 27 -0.29 10.57 -4.46
N LEU A 28 -1.34 11.13 -5.05
CA LEU A 28 -1.92 12.38 -4.58
C LEU A 28 -2.42 12.29 -3.12
N ILE A 29 -3.06 11.17 -2.76
CA ILE A 29 -3.58 10.93 -1.40
C ILE A 29 -2.41 10.78 -0.41
N ILE A 30 -1.41 9.99 -0.75
CA ILE A 30 -0.20 9.79 0.06
C ILE A 30 0.56 11.11 0.28
N GLU A 31 0.68 11.95 -0.75
CA GLU A 31 1.44 13.20 -0.68
C GLU A 31 0.69 14.35 0.01
N LYS A 32 -0.64 14.44 -0.16
CA LYS A 32 -1.40 15.64 0.24
C LYS A 32 -2.17 15.51 1.55
N HIS A 33 -2.50 14.29 1.98
CA HIS A 33 -3.51 14.10 3.02
C HIS A 33 -2.97 13.49 4.32
N ASP A 34 -1.65 13.36 4.50
CA ASP A 34 -1.07 12.54 5.57
C ASP A 34 -1.78 11.19 5.65
N GLY A 35 -2.13 10.62 4.49
CA GLY A 35 -2.91 9.41 4.41
C GLY A 35 -2.17 8.32 5.17
N ASP A 36 -2.76 7.82 6.25
CA ASP A 36 -2.16 6.81 7.08
C ASP A 36 -1.90 5.57 6.22
N VAL A 37 -0.64 5.40 5.81
CA VAL A 37 -0.18 4.31 4.93
C VAL A 37 -0.30 2.95 5.60
N ASN A 38 -0.60 2.92 6.91
CA ASN A 38 -0.82 1.73 7.73
C ASN A 38 -2.29 1.53 8.10
N SER A 39 -3.19 2.43 7.68
CA SER A 39 -4.62 2.29 7.94
C SER A 39 -5.16 0.99 7.33
N GLN A 40 -5.97 0.28 8.09
CA GLN A 40 -6.61 -0.96 7.63
C GLN A 40 -8.04 -0.67 7.16
N ASP A 41 -8.44 -1.25 6.03
CA ASP A 41 -9.83 -1.18 5.57
C ASP A 41 -10.76 -2.08 6.41
N GLN A 42 -12.01 -2.18 5.98
CA GLN A 42 -13.03 -3.03 6.63
C GLN A 42 -12.69 -4.53 6.66
N TYR A 43 -11.66 -4.98 5.94
CA TYR A 43 -11.17 -6.36 5.90
C TYR A 43 -9.82 -6.53 6.62
N GLY A 44 -9.30 -5.46 7.23
CA GLY A 44 -7.98 -5.48 7.84
C GLY A 44 -6.85 -5.23 6.84
N ALA A 45 -7.15 -4.93 5.57
CA ALA A 45 -6.10 -4.79 4.56
C ALA A 45 -5.44 -3.40 4.64
N SER A 46 -4.12 -3.38 4.80
CA SER A 46 -3.32 -2.15 4.67
C SER A 46 -3.09 -1.80 3.20
N PRO A 47 -2.79 -0.53 2.87
CA PRO A 47 -2.36 -0.12 1.54
C PRO A 47 -1.24 -1.00 0.95
N ALA A 48 -0.24 -1.35 1.77
CA ALA A 48 0.87 -2.21 1.33
C ALA A 48 0.40 -3.63 1.01
N LEU A 49 -0.51 -4.19 1.80
CA LEU A 49 -1.12 -5.49 1.53
C LEU A 49 -1.90 -5.49 0.21
N LEU A 50 -2.67 -4.43 -0.05
CA LEU A 50 -3.44 -4.29 -1.29
C LEU A 50 -2.52 -4.15 -2.52
N ALA A 51 -1.41 -3.42 -2.40
CA ALA A 51 -0.41 -3.34 -3.46
C ALA A 51 0.22 -4.71 -3.76
N ALA A 52 0.60 -5.46 -2.72
CA ALA A 52 1.16 -6.81 -2.87
C ALA A 52 0.14 -7.80 -3.46
N LYS A 53 -1.12 -7.77 -3.02
CA LYS A 53 -2.22 -8.56 -3.57
C LYS A 53 -2.43 -8.32 -5.07
N ARG A 54 -2.23 -7.08 -5.51
CA ARG A 54 -2.30 -6.68 -6.92
C ARG A 54 -1.03 -6.94 -7.71
N ASN A 55 0.02 -7.42 -7.06
CA ASN A 55 1.36 -7.56 -7.63
C ASN A 55 1.93 -6.22 -8.15
N ASP A 56 1.54 -5.09 -7.53
CA ASP A 56 1.96 -3.74 -7.92
C ASP A 56 3.22 -3.33 -7.13
N PHE A 57 4.38 -3.72 -7.65
CA PHE A 57 5.67 -3.49 -7.00
C PHE A 57 5.99 -2.00 -6.81
N GLU A 58 5.72 -1.15 -7.81
CA GLU A 58 6.05 0.27 -7.66
C GLU A 58 5.14 0.97 -6.66
N MET A 59 3.87 0.56 -6.54
CA MET A 59 3.00 1.08 -5.48
C MET A 59 3.45 0.63 -4.10
N LEU A 60 3.84 -0.65 -3.95
CA LEU A 60 4.37 -1.17 -2.70
C LEU A 60 5.64 -0.39 -2.28
N GLN A 61 6.56 -0.18 -3.21
CA GLN A 61 7.78 0.58 -2.97
C GLN A 61 7.47 2.01 -2.50
N LEU A 62 6.56 2.72 -3.18
CA LEU A 62 6.14 4.07 -2.80
C LEU A 62 5.56 4.10 -1.38
N LEU A 63 4.73 3.12 -1.01
CA LEU A 63 4.13 3.03 0.31
C LEU A 63 5.20 2.81 1.38
N VAL A 64 6.16 1.93 1.13
CA VAL A 64 7.28 1.65 2.05
C VAL A 64 8.19 2.86 2.22
N GLU A 65 8.51 3.58 1.15
CA GLU A 65 9.24 4.86 1.19
C GLU A 65 8.54 5.92 2.06
N LYS A 66 7.22 5.76 2.27
CA LYS A 66 6.38 6.64 3.10
C LYS A 66 6.13 6.09 4.50
N GLY A 67 6.78 4.98 4.87
CA GLY A 67 6.70 4.38 6.20
C GLY A 67 5.60 3.33 6.36
N ALA A 68 5.17 2.70 5.27
CA ALA A 68 4.23 1.58 5.36
C ALA A 68 4.87 0.35 6.02
N ASP A 69 4.13 -0.26 6.94
CA ASP A 69 4.44 -1.49 7.62
C ASP A 69 3.98 -2.69 6.78
N VAL A 70 4.94 -3.39 6.21
CA VAL A 70 4.72 -4.59 5.38
C VAL A 70 4.43 -5.84 6.21
N THR A 71 4.53 -5.78 7.53
CA THR A 71 4.28 -6.90 8.45
C THR A 71 2.81 -7.03 8.82
N LEU A 72 1.99 -6.01 8.55
CA LEU A 72 0.55 -6.04 8.79
C LEU A 72 -0.13 -7.14 7.98
N SER A 73 -1.09 -7.82 8.63
CA SER A 73 -1.95 -8.82 8.01
C SER A 73 -3.40 -8.37 7.94
N ASP A 74 -4.16 -8.88 6.97
CA ASP A 74 -5.62 -8.77 7.00
C ASP A 74 -6.27 -9.64 8.07
N TYR A 75 -7.60 -9.58 8.19
CA TYR A 75 -8.36 -10.39 9.16
C TYR A 75 -8.34 -11.90 8.86
N MET A 76 -7.86 -12.31 7.69
CA MET A 76 -7.63 -13.71 7.34
C MET A 76 -6.19 -14.16 7.65
N GLY A 77 -5.34 -13.24 8.14
CA GLY A 77 -3.94 -13.51 8.44
C GLY A 77 -3.01 -13.45 7.23
N PHE A 78 -3.47 -12.92 6.09
CA PHE A 78 -2.62 -12.76 4.91
C PHE A 78 -1.75 -11.51 5.02
N THR A 79 -0.45 -11.67 4.76
CA THR A 79 0.60 -10.63 4.77
C THR A 79 1.03 -10.29 3.34
N ALA A 80 1.75 -9.17 3.19
CA ALA A 80 2.29 -8.77 1.89
C ALA A 80 3.24 -9.85 1.32
N MET A 81 4.03 -10.51 2.18
CA MET A 81 4.93 -11.60 1.80
C MET A 81 4.17 -12.79 1.19
N GLN A 82 3.06 -13.21 1.80
CA GLN A 82 2.25 -14.31 1.26
C GLN A 82 1.71 -13.97 -0.13
N TRP A 83 1.24 -12.74 -0.35
CA TRP A 83 0.80 -12.32 -1.69
C TRP A 83 1.95 -12.27 -2.71
N ALA A 84 3.14 -11.85 -2.31
CA ALA A 84 4.31 -11.88 -3.19
C ALA A 84 4.67 -13.32 -3.61
N GLN A 85 4.60 -14.27 -2.68
CA GLN A 85 4.83 -15.70 -2.93
C GLN A 85 3.76 -16.32 -3.83
N GLU A 86 2.47 -16.04 -3.56
CA GLU A 86 1.35 -16.50 -4.41
C GLU A 86 1.48 -15.97 -5.84
N ASN A 87 1.89 -14.71 -6.00
CA ASN A 87 2.15 -14.10 -7.31
C ASN A 87 3.47 -14.54 -7.95
N ARG A 88 4.30 -15.32 -7.25
CA ARG A 88 5.65 -15.73 -7.68
C ARG A 88 6.53 -14.53 -8.05
N ASN A 89 6.37 -13.40 -7.35
CA ASN A 89 7.14 -12.20 -7.57
C ASN A 89 8.32 -12.16 -6.58
N GLU A 90 9.41 -12.81 -6.97
CA GLU A 90 10.64 -12.89 -6.17
C GLU A 90 11.17 -11.50 -5.79
N LYS A 91 11.20 -10.57 -6.75
CA LYS A 91 11.65 -9.19 -6.50
C LYS A 91 10.83 -8.50 -5.40
N MET A 92 9.51 -8.70 -5.40
CA MET A 92 8.64 -8.17 -4.36
C MET A 92 8.88 -8.87 -3.01
N ALA A 93 9.07 -10.18 -3.02
CA ALA A 93 9.36 -10.94 -1.81
C ALA A 93 10.67 -10.49 -1.16
N ASP A 94 11.75 -10.37 -1.94
CA ASP A 94 13.06 -9.90 -1.48
C ASP A 94 12.94 -8.50 -0.87
N PHE A 95 12.24 -7.59 -1.57
CA PHE A 95 12.01 -6.23 -1.08
C PHE A 95 11.22 -6.21 0.24
N ILE A 96 10.18 -7.05 0.37
CA ILE A 96 9.42 -7.16 1.62
C ILE A 96 10.30 -7.74 2.72
N GLU A 97 11.13 -8.75 2.45
CA GLU A 97 12.02 -9.34 3.43
C GLU A 97 13.00 -8.30 4.00
N GLU A 98 13.64 -7.52 3.13
CA GLU A 98 14.53 -6.42 3.52
C GLU A 98 13.84 -5.38 4.43
N HIS A 99 12.57 -5.07 4.16
CA HIS A 99 11.82 -4.04 4.88
C HIS A 99 10.95 -4.59 6.03
N SER A 100 10.85 -5.91 6.17
CA SER A 100 10.12 -6.58 7.26
C SER A 100 10.92 -6.65 8.56
N ASN A 101 12.24 -6.47 8.49
CA ASN A 101 13.14 -6.66 9.62
C ASN A 101 13.60 -5.31 10.20
N PRO A 102 13.00 -4.82 11.29
CA PRO A 102 13.39 -3.53 11.89
C PRO A 102 14.85 -3.53 12.39
N ALA A 103 15.50 -4.70 12.52
CA ALA A 103 16.90 -4.80 12.88
C ALA A 103 17.87 -4.44 11.73
N GLN A 104 17.44 -4.47 10.47
CA GLN A 104 18.27 -4.14 9.30
C GLN A 104 18.12 -2.69 8.83
N MET A 105 17.19 -1.91 9.42
CA MET A 105 17.01 -0.46 9.17
C MET A 105 18.17 0.44 9.64
N ARG A 106 19.30 -0.14 10.08
CA ARG A 106 20.50 0.61 10.50
C ARG A 106 21.68 0.28 9.61
N MET A 107 21.88 1.07 8.57
CA MET A 107 23.21 1.39 8.05
C MET A 107 23.31 2.89 7.85
#